data_AF-A0A8S3IPQ9-F1
#
_entry.id   AF-A0A8S3IPQ9-F1
#
_cell.length_a   1.000
_cell.length_b   1.000
_cell.length_c   1.000
_cell.angle_alpha   90.00
_cell.angle_beta   90.00
_cell.angle_gamma   90.00
#
_symmetry.space_group_name_H-M   'P 1'
#
loop_
_entity.id
_entity.type
_entity.pdbx_description
1 polymer ?
#
loop_
_entity_poly.entity_id
_entity_poly.type
_entity_poly.pdbx_seq_one_letter_code
_entity_poly.pdbx_strand_id
1 'polypeptide(L)'
;MVAGLPDVGKSTLCRMLVNWAARLGRTPILVDLDVGQNQISIPGTIAAMVVRRPASVDEGFRIDMPLVFHYGYKTPGENIGLYNEIVSSMAMYVNIRSENVEKSLISGVVVNTCGYIRQEGYESF
;
A
#
# COMPACT_ATOMS: atom_id res chain seq x y z
N MET A 1 -6.92 -6.58 2.06
CA MET A 1 -5.64 -6.86 1.38
C MET A 1 -5.95 -7.48 0.02
N VAL A 2 -5.17 -7.16 -1.00
CA VAL A 2 -5.29 -7.74 -2.36
C VAL A 2 -4.00 -8.50 -2.66
N ALA A 3 -4.11 -9.83 -2.79
CA ALA A 3 -2.99 -10.74 -3.05
C ALA A 3 -3.21 -11.56 -4.32
N GLY A 4 -2.13 -12.04 -4.93
CA GLY A 4 -2.17 -12.84 -6.16
C GLY A 4 -0.88 -12.75 -6.97
N LEU A 5 -0.78 -13.57 -8.02
CA LEU A 5 0.36 -13.62 -8.94
C LEU A 5 0.70 -12.25 -9.56
N PRO A 6 1.91 -12.08 -10.13
CA PRO A 6 2.21 -10.95 -11.01
C PRO A 6 1.16 -10.82 -12.14
N ASP A 7 0.95 -9.60 -12.62
CA ASP A 7 0.13 -9.30 -13.81
C ASP A 7 -1.37 -9.67 -13.78
N VAL A 8 -1.94 -9.93 -12.59
CA VAL A 8 -3.39 -10.16 -12.42
C VAL A 8 -4.21 -8.89 -12.16
N GLY A 9 -3.59 -7.70 -12.23
CA GLY A 9 -4.28 -6.41 -12.07
C GLY A 9 -4.50 -5.95 -10.62
N LYS A 10 -3.69 -6.41 -9.65
CA LYS A 10 -3.80 -6.03 -8.22
C LYS A 10 -3.75 -4.52 -8.01
N SER A 11 -2.76 -3.83 -8.56
CA SER A 11 -2.60 -2.38 -8.43
C SER A 11 -3.79 -1.63 -9.04
N THR A 12 -4.30 -2.11 -10.18
CA THR A 12 -5.50 -1.55 -10.83
C THR A 12 -6.73 -1.70 -9.94
N LEU A 13 -6.93 -2.87 -9.33
CA LEU A 13 -8.03 -3.11 -8.39
C LEU A 13 -7.92 -2.20 -7.16
N CYS A 14 -6.74 -2.11 -6.55
CA CYS A 14 -6.49 -1.21 -5.42
C CYS A 14 -6.81 0.23 -5.78
N ARG A 15 -6.35 0.71 -6.96
CA ARG A 15 -6.64 2.05 -7.47
C ARG A 15 -8.14 2.30 -7.66
N MET A 16 -8.89 1.32 -8.18
CA MET A 16 -10.35 1.44 -8.32
C MET A 16 -11.05 1.54 -6.96
N LEU A 17 -10.69 0.68 -6.00
CA LEU A 17 -11.30 0.65 -4.67
C LEU A 17 -11.12 1.98 -3.92
N VAL A 18 -9.89 2.51 -3.90
CA VAL A 18 -9.63 3.78 -3.20
C VAL A 18 -10.25 4.98 -3.92
N ASN A 19 -10.34 4.94 -5.24
CA ASN A 19 -11.05 5.97 -6.02
C ASN A 19 -12.55 5.98 -5.72
N TRP A 20 -13.19 4.81 -5.64
CA TRP A 20 -14.60 4.72 -5.27
C TRP A 20 -14.85 5.21 -3.85
N ALA A 21 -13.98 4.84 -2.90
CA ALA A 21 -14.07 5.35 -1.53
C ALA A 21 -13.92 6.89 -1.49
N ALA A 22 -12.95 7.46 -2.22
CA ALA A 22 -12.80 8.91 -2.32
C ALA A 22 -14.02 9.60 -2.94
N ARG A 23 -14.66 8.99 -3.95
CA ARG A 23 -15.91 9.49 -4.54
C ARG A 23 -17.10 9.48 -3.56
N LEU A 24 -17.09 8.57 -2.60
CA LEU A 24 -18.10 8.50 -1.52
C LEU A 24 -17.79 9.46 -0.35
N GLY A 25 -16.81 10.35 -0.49
CA GLY A 25 -16.41 11.29 0.56
C GLY A 25 -15.57 10.65 1.68
N ARG A 26 -15.09 9.41 1.47
CA ARG A 26 -14.18 8.73 2.41
C ARG A 26 -12.72 9.05 2.09
N THR A 27 -11.84 8.85 3.06
CA THR A 27 -10.39 9.08 2.97
C THR A 27 -9.59 7.81 3.30
N PRO A 28 -9.65 6.75 2.45
CA PRO A 28 -8.99 5.48 2.74
C PRO A 28 -7.46 5.62 2.77
N ILE A 29 -6.81 4.72 3.49
CA ILE A 29 -5.35 4.57 3.43
C ILE A 29 -5.01 3.55 2.35
N LEU A 30 -4.22 3.94 1.36
CA LEU A 30 -3.60 3.03 0.39
C LEU A 30 -2.23 2.65 0.92
N VAL A 31 -1.99 1.36 1.12
CA VAL A 31 -0.68 0.79 1.47
C VAL A 31 -0.19 -0.02 0.28
N ASP A 32 1.05 0.22 -0.14
CA ASP A 32 1.72 -0.49 -1.21
C ASP A 32 2.95 -1.23 -0.67
N LEU A 33 2.83 -2.56 -0.59
CA LEU A 33 3.88 -3.47 -0.18
C LEU A 33 4.66 -4.02 -1.38
N ASP A 34 4.33 -3.60 -2.61
CA ASP A 34 5.08 -4.01 -3.80
C ASP A 34 6.38 -3.21 -3.95
N VAL A 35 7.48 -3.80 -3.47
CA VAL A 35 8.82 -3.22 -3.57
C VAL A 35 9.36 -3.20 -5.01
N GLY A 36 8.78 -3.97 -5.93
CA GLY A 36 9.17 -3.99 -7.34
C GLY A 36 8.46 -2.92 -8.17
N GLN A 37 7.15 -2.77 -7.96
CA GLN A 37 6.28 -1.86 -8.71
C GLN A 37 5.43 -0.97 -7.78
N ASN A 38 6.10 -0.13 -6.98
CA ASN A 38 5.43 0.78 -6.05
C ASN A 38 4.73 1.92 -6.80
N GLN A 39 3.46 2.20 -6.46
CA GLN A 39 2.68 3.28 -7.08
C GLN A 39 2.68 4.61 -6.31
N ILE A 40 3.25 4.64 -5.10
CA ILE A 40 3.29 5.81 -4.21
C ILE A 40 4.68 6.45 -4.21
N SER A 41 5.75 5.64 -4.23
CA SER A 41 7.13 6.11 -4.19
C SER A 41 8.01 5.35 -5.18
N ILE A 42 9.32 5.47 -5.05
CA ILE A 42 10.31 4.83 -5.94
C ILE A 42 10.38 3.31 -5.70
N PRO A 43 10.85 2.51 -6.68
CA PRO A 43 11.12 1.10 -6.47
C PRO A 43 12.08 0.85 -5.30
N GLY A 44 11.91 -0.28 -4.62
CA GLY A 44 12.64 -0.63 -3.40
C GLY A 44 12.09 0.04 -2.15
N THR A 45 10.83 0.47 -2.16
CA THR A 45 10.15 1.06 -1.00
C THR A 45 8.84 0.36 -0.69
N ILE A 46 8.45 0.44 0.57
CA ILE A 46 7.12 0.11 1.06
C ILE A 46 6.50 1.43 1.52
N ALA A 47 5.31 1.75 1.03
CA ALA A 47 4.75 3.09 1.18
C ALA A 47 3.27 3.06 1.53
N ALA A 48 2.79 4.09 2.21
CA ALA A 48 1.38 4.30 2.49
C ALA A 48 1.00 5.78 2.35
N MET A 49 -0.22 6.06 1.89
CA MET A 49 -0.75 7.42 1.81
C MET A 49 -2.25 7.45 2.03
N VAL A 50 -2.77 8.61 2.44
CA VAL A 50 -4.22 8.84 2.53
C VAL A 50 -4.72 9.34 1.18
N VAL A 51 -5.72 8.66 0.63
CA VAL A 51 -6.35 9.06 -0.63
C VAL A 51 -7.58 9.91 -0.31
N ARG A 52 -7.48 11.24 -0.48
CA ARG A 52 -8.59 12.18 -0.23
C ARG A 52 -9.38 12.52 -1.49
N ARG A 53 -8.75 12.41 -2.65
CA ARG A 53 -9.33 12.75 -3.95
C ARG A 53 -9.08 11.59 -4.91
N PRO A 54 -10.01 11.33 -5.84
CA PRO A 54 -9.76 10.36 -6.88
C PRO A 54 -8.48 10.70 -7.66
N ALA A 55 -7.75 9.66 -8.09
CA ALA A 55 -6.60 9.80 -8.96
C ALA A 55 -6.98 10.53 -10.25
N SER A 56 -6.10 11.42 -10.71
CA SER A 56 -6.14 11.95 -12.06
C SER A 56 -5.99 10.82 -13.07
N VAL A 57 -6.53 11.00 -14.27
CA VAL A 57 -6.42 10.02 -15.36
C VAL A 57 -4.98 10.01 -15.89
N ASP A 58 -4.40 11.19 -16.04
CA ASP A 58 -3.04 11.48 -16.52
C ASP A 58 -1.99 11.29 -15.42
N GLU A 59 -2.06 12.06 -14.33
CA GLU A 59 -1.02 12.13 -13.29
C GLU A 59 -1.15 11.06 -12.18
N GLY A 60 -2.28 10.36 -12.07
CA GLY A 60 -2.50 9.40 -10.98
C GLY A 60 -2.85 10.05 -9.63
N PHE A 61 -2.46 9.42 -8.52
CA PHE A 61 -2.74 9.96 -7.19
C PHE A 61 -1.88 11.18 -6.90
N ARG A 62 -2.47 12.21 -6.30
CA ARG A 62 -1.69 13.29 -5.70
C ARG A 62 -1.01 12.77 -4.43
N ILE A 63 0.29 12.59 -4.49
CA ILE A 63 1.10 12.14 -3.36
C ILE A 63 1.16 13.28 -2.34
N ASP A 64 0.47 13.10 -1.21
CA ASP A 64 0.42 14.06 -0.11
C ASP A 64 0.76 13.37 1.21
N MET A 65 1.81 13.84 1.86
CA MET A 65 2.33 13.34 3.13
C MET A 65 2.41 11.79 3.23
N PRO A 66 3.13 11.11 2.31
CA PRO A 66 3.25 9.65 2.34
C PRO A 66 4.16 9.20 3.50
N LEU A 67 3.87 8.03 4.05
CA LEU A 67 4.78 7.28 4.92
C LEU A 67 5.56 6.31 4.03
N VAL A 68 6.89 6.41 4.00
CA VAL A 68 7.74 5.61 3.12
C VAL A 68 8.88 4.99 3.92
N PHE A 69 9.03 3.67 3.79
CA PHE A 69 10.18 2.93 4.27
C PHE A 69 11.02 2.46 3.10
N HIS A 70 12.34 2.65 3.18
CA HIS A 70 13.26 2.17 2.17
C HIS A 70 13.69 0.73 2.48
N TYR A 71 13.37 -0.19 1.58
CA TYR A 71 13.75 -1.60 1.67
C TYR A 71 15.09 -1.85 0.96
N GLY A 72 15.35 -1.16 -0.16
CA GLY A 72 16.62 -1.23 -0.89
C GLY A 72 16.70 -2.31 -1.98
N TYR A 73 15.76 -3.26 -2.01
CA TYR A 73 15.71 -4.33 -3.01
C TYR A 73 14.39 -4.33 -3.77
N LYS A 74 14.37 -4.90 -4.99
CA LYS A 74 13.17 -4.97 -5.83
C LYS A 74 12.34 -6.24 -5.63
N THR A 75 12.85 -7.17 -4.83
CA THR A 75 12.19 -8.46 -4.56
C THR A 75 12.27 -8.75 -3.06
N PRO A 76 11.17 -9.16 -2.39
CA PRO A 76 11.17 -9.45 -0.95
C PRO A 76 12.14 -10.57 -0.55
N GLY A 77 12.41 -11.52 -1.44
CA GLY A 77 13.31 -12.65 -1.18
C GLY A 77 14.78 -12.28 -1.02
N GLU A 78 15.20 -11.06 -1.38
CA GLU A 78 16.59 -10.61 -1.18
C GLU A 78 16.94 -10.48 0.32
N ASN A 79 15.96 -10.06 1.13
CA ASN A 79 16.08 -10.03 2.59
C ASN A 79 14.68 -10.07 3.20
N ILE A 80 14.15 -11.28 3.40
CA ILE A 80 12.77 -11.47 3.87
C ILE A 80 12.59 -11.00 5.32
N GLY A 81 13.62 -11.13 6.16
CA GLY A 81 13.60 -10.63 7.54
C GLY A 81 13.41 -9.12 7.61
N LEU A 82 14.19 -8.36 6.82
CA LEU A 82 14.03 -6.91 6.73
C LEU A 82 12.67 -6.52 6.13
N TYR A 83 12.19 -7.25 5.12
CA TYR A 83 10.87 -6.99 4.53
C TYR A 83 9.77 -7.11 5.60
N ASN A 84 9.78 -8.18 6.39
CA ASN A 84 8.80 -8.42 7.44
C ASN A 84 8.86 -7.39 8.58
N GLU A 85 10.06 -6.95 8.96
CA GLU A 85 10.24 -5.86 9.94
C GLU A 85 9.66 -4.53 9.44
N ILE A 86 9.87 -4.20 8.16
CA ILE A 86 9.30 -2.99 7.57
C ILE A 86 7.77 -3.09 7.45
N VAL A 87 7.23 -4.24 7.04
CA VAL A 87 5.78 -4.48 6.98
C VAL A 87 5.15 -4.34 8.37
N SER A 88 5.80 -4.89 9.41
CA SER A 88 5.34 -4.78 10.80
C SER A 88 5.36 -3.33 11.28
N SER A 89 6.44 -2.59 10.97
CA SER A 89 6.53 -1.15 11.24
C SER A 89 5.42 -0.38 10.52
N MET A 90 5.18 -0.66 9.23
CA MET A 90 4.10 -0.03 8.46
C MET A 90 2.73 -0.27 9.09
N ALA A 91 2.43 -1.50 9.51
CA ALA A 91 1.17 -1.83 10.20
C ALA A 91 1.01 -1.02 11.50
N MET A 92 2.08 -0.91 12.30
CA MET A 92 2.08 -0.11 13.53
C MET A 92 1.73 1.35 13.26
N TYR A 93 2.41 2.00 12.31
CA TYR A 93 2.16 3.42 11.99
C TYR A 93 0.79 3.65 11.33
N VAL A 94 0.31 2.72 10.52
CA VAL A 94 -1.05 2.78 9.94
C VAL A 94 -2.11 2.68 11.03
N ASN A 95 -1.93 1.83 12.04
CA ASN A 95 -2.85 1.73 13.19
C ASN A 95 -2.85 3.01 14.02
N ILE A 96 -1.66 3.53 14.38
CA ILE A 96 -1.53 4.82 15.10
C ILE A 96 -2.26 5.92 14.32
N ARG A 97 -2.07 5.99 13.00
CA ARG A 97 -2.75 6.98 12.18
C ARG A 97 -4.26 6.77 12.17
N SER A 98 -4.73 5.53 12.09
CA SER A 98 -6.16 5.20 12.08
C SER A 98 -6.86 5.56 13.39
N GLU A 99 -6.18 5.46 14.53
CA GLU A 99 -6.73 5.83 15.84
C GLU A 99 -6.84 7.35 16.03
N ASN A 100 -5.98 8.13 15.36
CA ASN A 100 -5.92 9.59 15.47
C ASN A 100 -6.83 10.32 14.46
N VAL A 101 -7.59 9.58 13.64
CA VAL A 101 -8.54 10.15 12.69
C VAL A 101 -9.93 10.21 13.33
N GLU A 102 -10.69 11.29 13.09
CA GLU A 102 -12.07 11.39 13.58
C GLU A 102 -12.89 10.15 13.18
N LYS A 103 -13.70 9.62 14.10
CA LYS A 103 -14.57 8.46 13.82
C LYS A 103 -15.56 8.70 12.69
N SER A 104 -15.84 9.96 12.34
CA SER A 104 -16.63 10.37 11.16
C SER A 104 -15.93 10.04 9.83
N LEU A 105 -14.59 9.90 9.84
CA LEU A 105 -13.71 9.69 8.68
C LEU A 105 -13.24 8.22 8.54
N ILE A 106 -13.91 7.26 9.19
CA ILE A 106 -13.56 5.84 9.07
C ILE A 106 -13.65 5.40 7.61
N SER A 107 -12.49 5.11 7.02
CA SER A 107 -12.38 4.89 5.57
C SER A 107 -11.70 3.58 5.19
N GLY A 108 -11.19 2.84 6.18
CA GLY A 108 -10.51 1.56 5.99
C GLY A 108 -9.13 1.68 5.34
N VAL A 109 -8.51 0.52 5.13
CA VAL A 109 -7.16 0.36 4.56
C VAL A 109 -7.23 -0.58 3.37
N VAL A 110 -6.67 -0.17 2.23
CA VAL A 110 -6.49 -0.99 1.03
C VAL A 110 -5.00 -1.30 0.91
N VAL A 111 -4.65 -2.59 0.94
CA VAL A 111 -3.26 -3.05 0.91
C VAL A 111 -3.01 -3.77 -0.41
N ASN A 112 -2.10 -3.22 -1.22
CA ASN A 112 -1.53 -3.85 -2.42
C ASN A 112 -0.30 -4.67 -2.03
N THR A 113 -0.21 -5.92 -2.49
CA THR A 113 0.94 -6.79 -2.23
C THR A 113 1.74 -7.08 -3.49
N CYS A 114 3.02 -7.42 -3.33
CA CYS A 114 3.83 -7.95 -4.44
C CYS A 114 3.33 -9.34 -4.89
N GLY A 115 3.71 -9.73 -6.10
CA GLY A 115 3.38 -11.05 -6.67
C GLY A 115 4.16 -12.22 -6.06
N TYR A 116 4.85 -12.04 -4.94
CA TYR A 116 5.71 -13.03 -4.33
C TYR A 116 4.90 -14.03 -3.49
N ILE A 117 4.18 -14.95 -4.13
CA ILE A 117 3.18 -15.82 -3.47
C ILE A 117 3.65 -17.27 -3.21
N ARG A 118 4.94 -17.57 -3.37
CA ARG A 118 5.49 -18.92 -3.21
C ARG A 118 6.37 -19.02 -1.96
N GLN A 119 6.32 -20.16 -1.29
CA GLN A 119 7.17 -20.50 -0.12
C GLN A 119 7.17 -19.40 0.95
N GLU A 120 8.33 -18.81 1.25
CA GLU A 120 8.49 -17.70 2.22
C GLU A 120 7.57 -16.52 1.92
N GLY A 121 7.20 -16.32 0.65
CA GLY A 121 6.24 -15.31 0.25
C GLY A 121 4.83 -15.55 0.78
N TYR A 122 4.41 -16.80 0.97
CA TYR A 122 3.10 -17.09 1.56
C TYR A 122 3.05 -16.79 3.06
N GLU A 123 4.15 -17.00 3.78
CA GLU A 123 4.24 -16.80 5.24
C GLU A 123 4.48 -15.33 5.64
N SER A 124 4.86 -14.49 4.68
CA SER A 124 5.25 -13.09 4.90
C SER A 124 4.10 -12.08 4.71
N PHE A 125 2.86 -12.54 4.53
CA PHE A 125 1.66 -11.70 4.36
C PHE A 125 0.61 -11.94 5.44
#